data_AF-A0A2K1QS99-F1
#
_entry.id   AF-A0A2K1QS99-F1
#
_cell.length_a   1.000
_cell.length_b   1.000
_cell.length_c   1.000
_cell.angle_alpha   90.00
_cell.angle_beta   90.00
_cell.angle_gamma   90.00
#
_symmetry.space_group_name_H-M   'P 1'
#
loop_
_entity.id
_entity.type
_entity.pdbx_description
1 polymer ?
#
loop_
_entity_poly.entity_id
_entity_poly.type
_entity_poly.pdbx_seq_one_letter_code
_entity_poly.pdbx_strand_id
1 'polypeptide(L)'
;MQGDLRHRAIAPAGVETETQRAARLRIKTRRRRYLETHPEYFDDPGLELGDPLLYDRMIRHFQSAAEREEDGKKKGYSGKLEADLTRAEAKIHALANPDPNSPLVYRRDAGGTIVAVDQNEEDRPRTKQQGQQKWREVMEQRFLRGEDYEFNYAAIDNNVDYDDREEETRQVEDAYFAEQVEEYLGDGSPAAQTGVQDF
;
A
#
# COMPACT_ATOMS: atom_id res chain seq x y z
N MET A 1 -1.00 -54.29 -24.34
CA MET A 1 -0.71 -52.95 -24.91
C MET A 1 -1.78 -52.00 -24.39
N GLN A 2 -1.44 -51.31 -23.31
CA GLN A 2 -1.30 -49.84 -23.21
C GLN A 2 -2.62 -49.15 -22.83
N GLY A 3 -2.86 -49.10 -21.51
CA GLY A 3 -3.71 -48.07 -20.92
C GLY A 3 -2.82 -46.88 -20.58
N ASP A 4 -2.95 -45.80 -21.35
CA ASP A 4 -2.25 -44.53 -21.15
C ASP A 4 -2.90 -43.79 -19.97
N LEU A 5 -2.41 -44.08 -18.76
CA LEU A 5 -2.73 -43.33 -17.54
C LEU A 5 -2.03 -41.98 -17.63
N ARG A 6 -2.69 -41.00 -18.25
CA ARG A 6 -2.31 -39.60 -18.17
C ARG A 6 -2.38 -39.15 -16.71
N HIS A 7 -1.24 -39.17 -16.03
CA HIS A 7 -1.05 -38.50 -14.75
C HIS A 7 -1.28 -37.01 -14.95
N ARG A 8 -2.51 -36.57 -14.66
CA ARG A 8 -2.83 -35.16 -14.46
C ARG A 8 -2.10 -34.74 -13.18
N ALA A 9 -0.94 -34.14 -13.35
CA ALA A 9 -0.20 -33.53 -12.25
C ALA A 9 -1.11 -32.48 -11.60
N ILE A 10 -1.61 -32.79 -10.40
CA ILE A 10 -2.27 -31.83 -9.54
C ILE A 10 -1.14 -30.96 -9.00
N ALA A 11 -1.07 -29.71 -9.45
CA ALA A 11 -0.13 -28.73 -8.92
C ALA A 11 -0.30 -28.65 -7.38
N PRO A 12 0.79 -28.62 -6.60
CA PRO A 12 0.69 -28.55 -5.15
C PRO A 12 -0.02 -27.26 -4.75
N ALA A 13 -1.09 -27.39 -3.96
CA ALA A 13 -1.83 -26.27 -3.41
C ALA A 13 -0.89 -25.42 -2.54
N GLY A 14 -0.49 -24.25 -3.05
CA GLY A 14 0.31 -23.27 -2.30
C GLY A 14 1.44 -22.59 -3.07
N VAL A 15 1.78 -23.02 -4.29
CA VAL A 15 2.81 -22.34 -5.09
C VAL A 15 2.12 -21.47 -6.15
N GLU A 16 2.19 -20.14 -5.96
CA GLU A 16 1.74 -19.17 -6.98
C GLU A 16 2.49 -19.43 -8.29
N THR A 17 1.76 -19.48 -9.41
CA THR A 17 2.40 -19.57 -10.73
C THR A 17 3.13 -18.27 -11.04
N GLU A 18 4.16 -18.33 -11.87
CA GLU A 18 4.89 -17.14 -12.31
C GLU A 18 3.97 -16.10 -12.95
N THR A 19 2.97 -16.55 -13.71
CA THR A 19 1.92 -15.70 -14.28
C THR A 19 1.06 -15.00 -13.23
N GLN A 20 0.70 -15.68 -12.13
CA GLN A 20 -0.05 -15.10 -11.03
C GLN A 20 0.79 -14.06 -10.29
N ARG A 21 2.06 -14.38 -10.03
CA ARG A 21 3.01 -13.46 -9.40
C ARG A 21 3.21 -12.21 -10.26
N ALA A 22 3.43 -12.36 -11.57
CA ALA A 22 3.59 -11.25 -12.51
C ALA A 22 2.32 -10.36 -12.56
N ALA A 23 1.13 -10.98 -12.61
CA ALA A 23 -0.14 -10.23 -12.56
C ALA A 23 -0.29 -9.43 -11.26
N ARG A 24 0.02 -10.05 -10.11
CA ARG A 24 -0.02 -9.38 -8.80
C ARG A 24 0.97 -8.22 -8.70
N LEU A 25 2.19 -8.41 -9.20
CA LEU A 25 3.20 -7.36 -9.25
C LEU A 25 2.74 -6.19 -10.13
N ARG A 26 2.21 -6.47 -11.33
CA ARG A 26 1.68 -5.43 -12.21
C ARG A 26 0.57 -4.62 -11.55
N ILE A 27 -0.38 -5.28 -10.88
CA ILE A 27 -1.43 -4.59 -10.10
C ILE A 27 -0.80 -3.69 -9.03
N LYS A 28 0.16 -4.22 -8.26
CA LYS A 28 0.82 -3.44 -7.21
C LYS A 28 1.58 -2.22 -7.76
N THR A 29 2.27 -2.38 -8.89
CA THR A 29 2.98 -1.29 -9.57
C THR A 29 2.00 -0.23 -10.05
N ARG A 30 0.90 -0.61 -10.72
CA ARG A 30 -0.15 0.33 -11.16
C ARG A 30 -0.74 1.12 -10.00
N ARG A 31 -1.07 0.44 -8.90
CA ARG A 31 -1.60 1.08 -7.68
C ARG A 31 -0.60 2.04 -7.04
N ARG A 32 0.69 1.68 -7.01
CA ARG A 32 1.75 2.58 -6.55
C ARG A 32 1.84 3.82 -7.44
N ARG A 33 1.83 3.63 -8.76
CA ARG A 33 1.88 4.73 -9.72
C ARG A 33 0.70 5.69 -9.57
N TYR A 34 -0.49 5.16 -9.29
CA TYR A 34 -1.66 5.97 -8.98
C TYR A 34 -1.39 6.89 -7.77
N LEU A 35 -0.90 6.34 -6.65
CA LEU A 35 -0.64 7.13 -5.44
C LEU A 35 0.47 8.18 -5.63
N GLU A 36 1.49 7.89 -6.44
CA GLU A 36 2.55 8.86 -6.78
C GLU A 36 2.02 10.05 -7.59
N THR A 37 1.03 9.79 -8.45
CA THR A 37 0.44 10.81 -9.34
C THR A 37 -0.78 11.50 -8.73
N HIS A 38 -1.38 10.92 -7.68
CA HIS A 38 -2.58 11.42 -7.01
C HIS A 38 -2.34 11.59 -5.49
N PRO A 39 -1.48 12.54 -5.06
CA PRO A 39 -1.25 12.80 -3.64
C PRO A 39 -2.52 13.23 -2.89
N GLU A 40 -3.52 13.76 -3.58
CA GLU A 40 -4.82 14.17 -3.03
C GLU A 40 -5.61 13.02 -2.40
N TYR A 41 -5.29 11.76 -2.73
CA TYR A 41 -5.90 10.59 -2.10
C TYR A 41 -5.80 10.64 -0.56
N PHE A 42 -4.68 11.13 -0.03
CA PHE A 42 -4.47 11.20 1.43
C PHE A 42 -5.17 12.38 2.11
N ASP A 43 -5.66 13.33 1.33
CA ASP A 43 -6.38 14.51 1.82
C ASP A 43 -7.90 14.33 1.75
N ASP A 44 -8.39 13.22 1.19
CA ASP A 44 -9.82 12.90 1.13
C ASP A 44 -10.41 12.70 2.54
N PRO A 45 -11.42 13.48 2.95
CA PRO A 45 -12.12 13.26 4.21
C PRO A 45 -12.75 11.87 4.34
N GLY A 46 -13.09 11.22 3.24
CA GLY A 46 -13.62 9.85 3.23
C GLY A 46 -12.63 8.82 3.78
N LEU A 47 -11.32 9.07 3.63
CA LEU A 47 -10.28 8.15 4.08
C LEU A 47 -10.31 7.92 5.61
N GLU A 48 -10.82 8.89 6.37
CA GLU A 48 -11.03 8.76 7.82
C GLU A 48 -12.03 7.64 8.16
N LEU A 49 -13.03 7.42 7.31
CA LEU A 49 -14.07 6.40 7.50
C LEU A 49 -13.57 5.00 7.15
N GLY A 50 -12.53 4.91 6.33
CA GLY A 50 -11.92 3.64 5.93
C GLY A 50 -11.26 2.88 7.10
N ASP A 51 -10.59 3.59 8.00
CA ASP A 51 -10.15 3.04 9.30
C ASP A 51 -10.31 4.09 10.41
N PRO A 52 -11.51 4.18 11.02
CA PRO A 52 -11.81 5.20 12.02
C PRO A 52 -10.96 5.07 13.28
N LEU A 53 -10.48 3.88 13.60
CA LEU A 53 -9.73 3.64 14.82
C LEU A 53 -8.27 4.05 14.67
N LEU A 54 -7.69 3.73 13.52
CA LEU A 54 -6.35 4.18 13.19
C LEU A 54 -6.32 5.71 13.04
N TYR A 55 -7.34 6.32 12.43
CA TYR A 55 -7.43 7.78 12.34
C TYR A 55 -7.48 8.43 13.72
N ASP A 56 -8.31 7.90 14.62
CA ASP A 56 -8.43 8.38 16.00
C ASP A 56 -7.08 8.32 16.73
N ARG A 57 -6.35 7.21 16.56
CA ARG A 57 -5.06 6.98 17.21
C ARG A 57 -3.92 7.83 16.63
N MET A 58 -3.83 7.94 15.30
CA MET A 58 -2.69 8.53 14.60
C MET A 58 -2.85 10.02 14.34
N ILE A 59 -4.08 10.49 14.11
CA ILE A 59 -4.37 11.89 13.76
C ILE A 59 -5.05 12.60 14.91
N ARG A 60 -6.23 12.13 15.32
CA ARG A 60 -7.10 12.83 16.26
C ARG A 60 -6.48 12.96 17.66
N HIS A 61 -5.67 11.99 18.09
CA HIS A 61 -4.95 12.04 19.37
C HIS A 61 -4.04 13.28 19.49
N PHE A 62 -3.43 13.71 18.39
CA PHE A 62 -2.50 14.86 18.35
C PHE A 62 -3.17 16.20 18.03
N GLN A 63 -4.47 16.23 17.76
CA GLN A 63 -5.19 17.48 17.60
C GLN A 63 -5.21 18.26 18.93
N SER A 64 -5.12 19.58 18.83
CA SER A 64 -5.32 20.50 19.95
C SER A 64 -6.80 20.60 20.34
N ALA A 65 -7.09 21.18 21.50
CA ALA A 65 -8.47 21.42 21.92
C ALA A 65 -9.22 22.34 20.93
N ALA A 66 -8.52 23.36 20.40
CA ALA A 66 -9.06 24.30 19.42
C ALA A 66 -9.41 23.61 18.09
N GLU A 67 -8.51 22.77 17.56
CA GLU A 67 -8.77 22.01 16.32
C GLU A 67 -9.97 21.05 16.48
N ARG A 68 -10.09 20.37 17.63
CA ARG A 68 -11.24 19.49 17.91
C ARG A 68 -12.54 20.25 18.06
N GLU A 69 -12.51 21.44 18.65
CA GLU A 69 -13.70 22.29 18.78
C GLU A 69 -14.15 22.78 17.40
N GLU A 70 -13.21 23.18 16.54
CA GLU A 70 -13.51 23.58 15.16
C GLU A 70 -14.08 22.40 14.35
N ASP A 71 -13.46 21.22 14.41
CA ASP A 71 -13.98 20.01 13.78
C ASP A 71 -15.38 19.65 14.30
N GLY A 72 -15.57 19.75 15.62
CA GLY A 72 -16.87 19.52 16.26
C GLY A 72 -17.94 20.55 15.86
N LYS A 73 -17.56 21.81 15.62
CA LYS A 73 -18.47 22.84 15.09
C LYS A 73 -18.86 22.55 13.65
N LYS A 74 -17.92 22.10 12.81
CA LYS A 74 -18.18 21.71 11.43
C LYS A 74 -19.11 20.50 11.33
N LYS A 75 -18.86 19.46 12.15
CA LYS A 75 -19.65 18.21 12.17
C LYS A 75 -20.98 18.33 12.93
N GLY A 76 -21.08 19.29 13.84
CA GLY A 76 -22.23 19.46 14.71
C GLY A 76 -22.41 18.32 15.73
N TYR A 77 -23.48 18.37 16.51
CA TYR A 77 -23.75 17.37 17.56
C TYR A 77 -24.05 15.98 16.96
N SER A 78 -24.85 15.94 15.89
CA SER A 78 -25.20 14.69 15.19
C SER A 78 -23.96 13.99 14.64
N GLY A 79 -23.08 14.71 13.93
CA GLY A 79 -21.86 14.12 13.36
C GLY A 79 -20.88 13.66 14.44
N LYS A 80 -20.83 14.34 15.59
CA LYS A 80 -20.01 13.87 16.73
C LYS A 80 -20.52 12.54 17.28
N LEU A 81 -21.84 12.39 17.42
CA LEU A 81 -22.44 11.15 17.89
C LEU A 81 -22.23 10.02 16.88
N GLU A 82 -22.41 10.29 15.59
CA GLU A 82 -22.15 9.34 14.51
C GLU A 82 -20.70 8.85 14.55
N ALA A 83 -19.73 9.76 14.62
CA ALA A 83 -18.31 9.39 14.71
C ALA A 83 -17.97 8.59 15.98
N ASP A 84 -18.66 8.85 17.10
CA ASP A 84 -18.51 8.07 18.33
C ASP A 84 -19.09 6.66 18.19
N LEU A 85 -20.26 6.51 17.54
CA LEU A 85 -20.90 5.22 17.23
C LEU A 85 -20.05 4.40 16.25
N THR A 86 -19.63 4.98 15.13
CA THR A 86 -18.78 4.30 14.13
C THR A 86 -17.50 3.79 14.75
N ARG A 87 -16.84 4.56 15.63
CA ARG A 87 -15.64 4.09 16.35
C ARG A 87 -15.96 3.00 17.37
N ALA A 88 -17.11 3.05 18.04
CA ALA A 88 -17.52 1.99 18.97
C ALA A 88 -17.79 0.67 18.24
N GLU A 89 -18.50 0.72 17.12
CA GLU A 89 -18.77 -0.42 16.25
C GLU A 89 -17.47 -1.00 15.69
N ALA A 90 -16.59 -0.15 15.16
CA ALA A 90 -15.28 -0.57 14.67
C ALA A 90 -14.44 -1.25 15.75
N LYS A 91 -14.45 -0.78 17.01
CA LYS A 91 -13.74 -1.45 18.12
C LYS A 91 -14.27 -2.85 18.40
N ILE A 92 -15.59 -3.03 18.38
CA ILE A 92 -16.22 -4.34 18.58
C ILE A 92 -15.86 -5.27 17.42
N HIS A 93 -15.93 -4.77 16.18
CA HIS A 93 -15.55 -5.50 14.99
C HIS A 93 -14.08 -5.93 15.03
N ALA A 94 -13.15 -5.01 15.34
CA ALA A 94 -11.72 -5.31 15.41
C ALA A 94 -11.35 -6.28 16.55
N LEU A 95 -12.14 -6.32 17.63
CA LEU A 95 -11.99 -7.32 18.68
C LEU A 95 -12.39 -8.72 18.19
N ALA A 96 -13.44 -8.84 17.38
CA ALA A 96 -13.92 -10.10 16.83
C ALA A 96 -13.11 -10.57 15.62
N ASN A 97 -12.65 -9.63 14.80
CA ASN A 97 -11.90 -9.83 13.56
C ASN A 97 -10.60 -9.00 13.58
N PRO A 98 -9.57 -9.44 14.32
CA PRO A 98 -8.28 -8.73 14.34
C PRO A 98 -7.63 -8.74 12.95
N ASP A 99 -7.26 -7.56 12.43
CA ASP A 99 -6.50 -7.46 11.19
C ASP A 99 -4.99 -7.63 11.48
N PRO A 100 -4.32 -8.67 10.93
CA PRO A 100 -2.89 -8.87 11.12
C PRO A 100 -2.03 -7.74 10.55
N ASN A 101 -2.56 -6.93 9.62
CA ASN A 101 -1.83 -5.84 9.00
C ASN A 101 -2.06 -4.47 9.66
N SER A 102 -3.01 -4.38 10.60
CA SER A 102 -3.25 -3.14 11.35
C SER A 102 -2.18 -2.96 12.42
N PRO A 103 -1.61 -1.77 12.64
CA PRO A 103 -0.66 -1.56 13.73
C PRO A 103 -1.30 -1.61 15.12
N LEU A 104 -2.64 -1.76 15.21
CA LEU A 104 -3.40 -1.75 16.45
C LEU A 104 -4.08 -3.11 16.68
N VAL A 105 -4.00 -3.60 17.90
CA VAL A 105 -4.74 -4.77 18.38
C VAL A 105 -5.68 -4.34 19.49
N TYR A 106 -6.88 -4.91 19.49
CA TYR A 106 -7.92 -4.59 20.46
C TYR A 106 -8.12 -5.76 21.41
N ARG A 107 -8.19 -5.46 22.70
CA ARG A 107 -8.45 -6.46 23.75
C ARG A 107 -9.31 -5.88 24.85
N ARG A 108 -9.95 -6.75 25.63
CA ARG A 108 -10.64 -6.35 26.86
C ARG A 108 -9.65 -6.26 28.01
N ASP A 109 -9.70 -5.18 28.77
CA ASP A 109 -8.97 -5.06 30.04
C ASP A 109 -9.68 -5.83 31.17
N ALA A 110 -9.12 -5.78 32.37
CA ALA A 110 -9.70 -6.44 33.55
C ALA A 110 -11.10 -5.94 33.92
N GLY A 111 -11.48 -4.73 33.49
CA GLY A 111 -12.81 -4.13 33.68
C GLY A 111 -13.78 -4.43 32.53
N GLY A 112 -13.36 -5.17 31.50
CA GLY A 112 -14.17 -5.49 30.32
C GLY A 112 -14.20 -4.39 29.26
N THR A 113 -13.45 -3.28 29.44
CA THR A 113 -13.36 -2.17 28.48
C THR A 113 -12.45 -2.56 27.32
N ILE A 114 -12.85 -2.23 26.08
CA ILE A 114 -12.04 -2.48 24.90
C ILE A 114 -10.96 -1.40 24.79
N VAL A 115 -9.69 -1.80 24.88
CA VAL A 115 -8.52 -0.93 24.76
C VAL A 115 -7.73 -1.26 23.50
N ALA A 116 -7.23 -0.20 22.84
CA ALA A 116 -6.30 -0.32 21.73
C ALA A 116 -4.88 -0.50 22.27
N VAL A 117 -4.13 -1.41 21.68
CA VAL A 117 -2.72 -1.67 21.99
C VAL A 117 -1.94 -1.63 20.69
N ASP A 118 -0.89 -0.81 20.64
CA ASP A 118 0.01 -0.80 19.49
C ASP A 118 0.77 -2.14 19.44
N GLN A 119 0.78 -2.80 18.27
CA GLN A 119 1.48 -4.07 18.09
C GLN A 119 2.99 -3.94 18.32
N ASN A 120 3.55 -2.81 17.91
CA ASN A 120 4.93 -2.43 18.11
C ASN A 120 4.98 -1.07 18.81
N GLU A 121 5.64 -1.01 19.97
CA GLU A 121 5.76 0.23 20.73
C GLU A 121 6.61 1.29 20.02
N GLU A 122 7.56 0.87 19.18
CA GLU A 122 8.40 1.77 18.38
C GLU A 122 7.59 2.47 17.28
N ASP A 123 6.53 1.83 16.80
CA ASP A 123 5.62 2.38 15.79
C ASP A 123 4.59 3.35 16.37
N ARG A 124 4.53 3.50 17.69
CA ARG A 124 3.63 4.47 18.34
C ARG A 124 4.12 5.89 18.04
N PRO A 125 3.31 6.73 17.37
CA PRO A 125 3.69 8.11 17.13
C PRO A 125 3.82 8.87 18.44
N ARG A 126 4.81 9.78 18.51
CA ARG A 126 5.02 10.68 19.65
C ARG A 126 4.72 12.14 19.31
N THR A 127 4.58 12.45 18.03
CA THR A 127 4.31 13.79 17.52
C THR A 127 3.21 13.76 16.46
N LYS A 128 2.58 14.92 16.22
CA LYS A 128 1.58 15.09 15.15
C LYS A 128 2.12 14.70 13.77
N GLN A 129 3.37 15.07 13.47
CA GLN A 129 4.01 14.75 12.20
C GLN A 129 4.25 13.24 12.05
N GLN A 130 4.71 12.56 13.10
CA GLN A 130 4.87 11.10 13.09
C GLN A 130 3.53 10.40 12.92
N GLY A 131 2.48 10.89 13.59
CA GLY A 131 1.12 10.38 13.44
C GLY A 131 0.61 10.50 12.01
N GLN A 132 0.77 11.66 11.38
CA GLN A 132 0.41 11.88 9.98
C GLN A 132 1.20 10.99 9.00
N GLN A 133 2.50 10.84 9.25
CA GLN A 133 3.35 9.98 8.43
C GLN A 133 2.92 8.51 8.55
N LYS A 134 2.71 8.02 9.77
CA LYS A 134 2.28 6.64 10.01
C LYS A 134 0.88 6.36 9.45
N TRP A 135 -0.02 7.33 9.57
CA TRP A 135 -1.35 7.27 8.92
C TRP A 135 -1.23 7.07 7.41
N ARG A 136 -0.42 7.91 6.73
CA ARG A 136 -0.20 7.78 5.28
C ARG A 136 0.42 6.44 4.91
N GLU A 137 1.45 6.00 5.62
CA GLU A 137 2.10 4.70 5.36
C GLU A 137 1.12 3.53 5.45
N VAL A 138 0.28 3.49 6.49
CA VAL A 138 -0.68 2.40 6.66
C VAL A 138 -1.78 2.48 5.60
N MET A 139 -2.28 3.68 5.29
CA MET A 139 -3.27 3.87 4.21
C MET A 139 -2.71 3.54 2.83
N GLU A 140 -1.45 3.83 2.56
CA GLU A 140 -0.74 3.41 1.36
C GLU A 140 -0.70 1.88 1.29
N GLN A 141 -0.23 1.19 2.34
CA GLN A 141 -0.17 -0.28 2.33
C GLN A 141 -1.56 -0.91 2.18
N ARG A 142 -2.59 -0.33 2.79
CA ARG A 142 -3.98 -0.74 2.62
C ARG A 142 -4.45 -0.56 1.18
N PHE A 143 -4.13 0.59 0.57
CA PHE A 143 -4.47 0.86 -0.82
C PHE A 143 -3.79 -0.12 -1.77
N LEU A 144 -2.49 -0.36 -1.60
CA LEU A 144 -1.72 -1.29 -2.43
C LEU A 144 -2.28 -2.72 -2.35
N ARG A 145 -2.77 -3.14 -1.18
CA ARG A 145 -3.42 -4.44 -0.97
C ARG A 145 -4.82 -4.53 -1.57
N GLY A 146 -5.48 -3.41 -1.85
CA GLY A 146 -6.82 -3.40 -2.43
C GLY A 146 -7.93 -3.39 -1.40
N GLU A 147 -7.64 -2.85 -0.21
CA GLU A 147 -8.52 -2.92 0.96
C GLU A 147 -9.28 -1.61 1.22
N ASP A 148 -9.14 -0.64 0.33
CA ASP A 148 -10.02 0.51 0.29
C ASP A 148 -11.27 0.18 -0.54
N TYR A 149 -12.32 -0.29 0.15
CA TYR A 149 -13.54 -0.77 -0.50
C TYR A 149 -14.37 0.33 -1.16
N GLU A 150 -14.13 1.61 -0.83
CA GLU A 150 -14.81 2.73 -1.49
C GLU A 150 -14.11 3.10 -2.81
N PHE A 151 -12.86 2.69 -2.98
CA PHE A 151 -12.08 2.98 -4.18
C PHE A 151 -12.37 2.01 -5.34
N ASN A 152 -12.56 2.56 -6.55
CA ASN A 152 -12.76 1.77 -7.76
C ASN A 152 -11.42 1.27 -8.35
N TYR A 153 -10.86 0.21 -7.78
CA TYR A 153 -9.60 -0.38 -8.25
C TYR A 153 -9.62 -0.81 -9.72
N ALA A 154 -10.78 -1.18 -10.28
CA ALA A 154 -10.86 -1.60 -11.68
C ALA A 154 -10.43 -0.49 -12.66
N ALA A 155 -10.59 0.78 -12.27
CA ALA A 155 -10.18 1.94 -13.07
C ALA A 155 -8.65 2.08 -13.21
N ILE A 156 -7.87 1.49 -12.30
CA ILE A 156 -6.41 1.55 -12.31
C ILE A 156 -5.78 0.19 -12.60
N ASP A 157 -6.32 -0.89 -12.02
CA ASP A 157 -5.79 -2.24 -12.15
C ASP A 157 -5.88 -2.76 -13.59
N ASN A 158 -6.82 -2.25 -14.40
CA ASN A 158 -6.98 -2.59 -15.81
C ASN A 158 -6.46 -1.50 -16.76
N ASN A 159 -5.93 -0.40 -16.23
CA ASN A 159 -5.48 0.71 -17.04
C ASN A 159 -3.96 0.65 -17.26
N VAL A 160 -3.59 0.55 -18.53
CA VAL A 160 -2.19 0.46 -18.99
C VAL A 160 -1.41 1.77 -18.89
N ASP A 161 -2.11 2.90 -18.69
CA ASP A 161 -1.44 4.20 -18.49
C ASP A 161 -0.72 4.28 -17.14
N TYR A 162 -1.08 3.41 -16.20
CA TYR A 162 -0.37 3.23 -14.93
C TYR A 162 0.73 2.17 -15.00
N ASP A 163 0.95 1.53 -16.15
CA ASP A 163 2.19 0.78 -16.36
C ASP A 163 3.35 1.78 -16.46
N ASP A 164 4.37 1.61 -15.62
CA ASP A 164 5.55 2.48 -15.66
C ASP A 164 6.41 2.13 -16.89
N ARG A 165 6.08 2.77 -18.02
CA ARG A 165 6.81 2.57 -19.30
C ARG A 165 8.28 2.95 -19.20
N GLU A 166 8.65 3.90 -18.34
CA GLU A 166 10.05 4.27 -18.12
C GLU A 166 10.79 3.21 -17.31
N GLU A 167 10.14 2.59 -16.33
CA GLU A 167 10.68 1.44 -15.62
C GLU A 167 10.77 0.21 -16.52
N GLU A 168 9.76 -0.07 -17.36
CA GLU A 168 9.83 -1.13 -18.37
C GLU A 168 10.98 -0.91 -19.35
N THR A 169 11.17 0.32 -19.82
CA THR A 169 12.29 0.66 -20.72
C THR A 169 13.63 0.42 -20.02
N ARG A 170 13.79 0.89 -18.78
CA ARG A 170 15.00 0.64 -17.97
C ARG A 170 15.26 -0.84 -17.73
N GLN A 171 14.23 -1.64 -17.43
CA GLN A 171 14.40 -3.09 -17.23
C GLN A 171 14.85 -3.80 -18.51
N VAL A 172 14.31 -3.40 -19.66
CA VAL A 172 14.72 -3.93 -20.97
C VAL A 172 16.16 -3.51 -21.28
N GLU A 173 16.51 -2.25 -21.01
CA GLU A 173 17.88 -1.74 -21.19
C GLU A 173 18.88 -2.47 -20.27
N ASP A 174 18.57 -2.61 -18.98
CA ASP A 174 19.41 -3.33 -18.02
C ASP A 174 19.62 -4.79 -18.42
N ALA A 175 18.56 -5.46 -18.89
CA ALA A 175 18.66 -6.83 -19.42
C ALA A 175 19.54 -6.88 -20.69
N TYR A 176 19.36 -5.94 -21.61
CA TYR A 176 20.19 -5.83 -22.81
C TYR A 176 21.67 -5.59 -22.47
N PHE A 177 21.97 -4.72 -21.51
CA PHE A 177 23.33 -4.47 -21.04
C PHE A 177 23.94 -5.66 -20.29
N ALA A 178 23.14 -6.40 -19.51
CA ALA A 178 23.60 -7.58 -18.78
C ALA A 178 23.93 -8.77 -19.72
N GLU A 179 23.27 -8.87 -20.87
CA GLU A 179 23.56 -9.87 -21.91
C GLU A 179 24.79 -9.51 -22.77
N GLN A 180 25.26 -8.25 -22.73
CA GLN A 180 26.49 -7.88 -23.40
C GLN A 180 27.70 -8.40 -22.63
N VAL A 181 28.43 -9.34 -23.25
CA VAL A 181 29.79 -9.68 -22.83
C VAL A 181 30.68 -8.54 -23.30
N GLU A 182 31.43 -7.89 -22.40
CA GLU A 182 32.40 -6.85 -22.76
C GLU A 182 33.35 -7.36 -23.86
N GLU A 183 33.10 -6.98 -25.12
CA GLU A 183 33.98 -7.30 -26.24
C GLU A 183 35.12 -6.29 -26.26
N TYR A 184 36.19 -6.59 -25.52
CA TYR A 184 37.46 -5.87 -25.67
C TYR A 184 38.04 -6.18 -27.05
N LEU A 185 37.94 -5.22 -27.98
CA LEU A 185 38.64 -5.27 -29.25
C LEU A 185 40.15 -5.06 -29.04
N GLY A 186 40.85 -6.13 -28.65
CA GLY A 186 42.31 -6.22 -28.61
C GLY A 186 42.97 -5.78 -27.31
N ASP A 187 44.25 -6.16 -27.16
CA ASP A 187 45.18 -5.79 -26.08
C ASP A 187 45.10 -4.28 -25.74
N GLY A 188 44.27 -3.95 -24.75
CA GLY A 188 44.39 -2.75 -23.94
C GLY A 188 44.05 -1.40 -24.58
N SER A 189 43.29 -1.30 -25.69
CA SER A 189 42.93 0.03 -26.24
C SER A 189 41.50 0.07 -26.83
N PRO A 190 40.60 0.98 -26.38
CA PRO A 190 39.25 1.05 -26.91
C PRO A 190 39.22 1.68 -28.32
N ALA A 191 38.73 0.93 -29.30
CA ALA A 191 38.44 1.42 -30.64
C ALA A 191 37.14 2.26 -30.65
N ALA A 192 37.23 3.51 -30.18
CA ALA A 192 36.20 4.50 -30.42
C ALA A 192 36.29 5.00 -31.87
N GLN A 193 35.58 4.36 -32.80
CA GLN A 193 35.23 4.99 -34.08
C GLN A 193 33.93 5.78 -33.90
N THR A 194 34.00 6.92 -33.20
CA THR A 194 33.02 7.99 -33.37
C THR A 194 33.57 8.91 -34.46
N GLY A 195 32.92 8.91 -35.61
CA GLY A 195 33.29 9.72 -36.77
C GLY A 195 33.06 11.21 -36.55
N VAL A 196 33.93 11.85 -35.76
CA VAL A 196 34.04 13.31 -35.70
C VAL A 196 35.22 13.70 -36.59
N GLN A 197 34.92 14.00 -37.86
CA GLN A 197 35.82 14.76 -38.71
C GLN A 197 35.65 16.24 -38.37
N ASP A 198 36.64 16.79 -37.67
CA ASP A 198 36.80 18.23 -37.49
C ASP A 198 37.11 18.85 -38.86
N PHE A 199 36.31 19.82 -39.30
CA PHE A 199 36.53 20.66 -40.48
C PHE A 199 36.62 22.12 -40.06
#